data_AF-A0A6P7GXM2-F1
#
_entry.id   AF-A0A6P7GXM2-F1
#
_cell.length_a   1.000
_cell.length_b   1.000
_cell.length_c   1.000
_cell.angle_alpha   90.00
_cell.angle_beta   90.00
_cell.angle_gamma   90.00
#
_symmetry.space_group_name_H-M   'P 1'
#
loop_
_entity.id
_entity.type
_entity.pdbx_description
1 polymer ?
#
loop_
_entity_poly.entity_id
_entity_poly.type
_entity_poly.pdbx_seq_one_letter_code
_entity_poly.pdbx_strand_id
1 'polypeptide(L)'
;MWNDPVRPKALNDKLAMELLANEGFAVNTRRGTAHVFSVEALERFLKANQLTHFVRAHEVAQAGFQVNQKGKLLTVFSSSKYCGGKNDAACIMADAGKLRVLRLDTT
;
A
#
# COMPACT_ATOMS: atom_id res chain seq x y z
N MET A 1 7.75 -3.57 9.42
CA MET A 1 8.33 -2.45 8.63
C MET A 1 8.37 -2.72 7.12
N TRP A 2 8.64 -3.95 6.66
CA TRP A 2 8.87 -4.25 5.23
C TRP A 2 7.74 -5.01 4.52
N ASN A 3 6.54 -5.06 5.12
CA ASN A 3 5.40 -5.72 4.49
C ASN A 3 4.86 -4.86 3.34
N ASP A 4 4.42 -5.46 2.23
CA ASP A 4 3.86 -4.77 1.07
C ASP A 4 2.50 -5.35 0.64
N PRO A 5 1.58 -4.57 0.06
CA PRO A 5 0.37 -5.13 -0.52
C PRO A 5 0.70 -6.00 -1.74
N VAL A 6 -0.06 -7.09 -1.92
CA VAL A 6 0.01 -7.87 -3.15
C VAL A 6 -0.37 -7.00 -4.35
N ARG A 7 0.44 -7.06 -5.41
CA ARG A 7 0.14 -6.40 -6.69
C ARG A 7 -0.65 -7.35 -7.58
N PRO A 8 -1.78 -6.92 -8.19
CA PRO A 8 -2.56 -7.79 -9.07
C PRO A 8 -1.73 -8.42 -10.21
N LYS A 9 -0.79 -7.65 -10.77
CA LYS A 9 0.10 -8.12 -11.83
C LYS A 9 1.15 -9.16 -11.39
N ALA A 10 1.38 -9.30 -10.09
CA ALA A 10 2.34 -10.26 -9.53
C ALA A 10 1.67 -11.57 -9.08
N LEU A 11 0.35 -11.67 -9.24
CA LEU A 11 -0.43 -12.83 -8.81
C LEU A 11 -0.22 -13.98 -9.80
N ASN A 12 0.34 -15.07 -9.31
CA ASN A 12 0.49 -16.34 -10.00
C ASN A 12 0.00 -17.47 -9.09
N ASP A 13 -0.14 -18.68 -9.62
CA ASP A 13 -0.73 -19.81 -8.88
C ASP A 13 0.00 -20.12 -7.58
N LYS A 14 1.34 -20.04 -7.60
CA LYS A 14 2.18 -20.24 -6.41
C LYS A 14 1.86 -19.21 -5.33
N LEU A 15 1.85 -17.92 -5.69
CA LEU A 15 1.54 -16.84 -4.76
C LEU A 15 0.10 -16.94 -4.25
N ALA A 16 -0.86 -17.29 -5.11
CA ALA A 16 -2.26 -17.47 -4.73
C ALA A 16 -2.43 -18.61 -3.71
N MET A 17 -1.76 -19.76 -3.93
CA MET A 17 -1.75 -20.89 -2.99
C MET A 17 -1.13 -20.49 -1.65
N GLU A 18 -0.02 -19.77 -1.66
CA GLU A 18 0.67 -19.34 -0.44
C GLU A 18 -0.17 -18.34 0.37
N LEU A 19 -0.80 -17.38 -0.30
CA LEU A 19 -1.74 -16.45 0.32
C LEU A 19 -2.93 -17.20 0.93
N LEU A 20 -3.48 -18.19 0.24
CA LEU A 20 -4.60 -18.97 0.76
C LEU A 20 -4.18 -19.80 1.98
N ALA A 21 -3.03 -20.45 1.93
CA ALA A 21 -2.52 -21.31 3.00
C ALA A 21 -2.15 -20.52 4.28
N ASN A 22 -1.73 -19.27 4.13
CA ASN A 22 -1.27 -18.43 5.25
C ASN A 22 -2.21 -17.24 5.50
N GLU A 23 -3.52 -17.47 5.41
CA GLU A 23 -4.57 -16.52 5.80
C GLU A 23 -4.51 -15.13 5.15
N GLY A 24 -3.95 -15.04 3.94
CA GLY A 24 -3.79 -13.83 3.14
C GLY A 24 -2.38 -13.22 3.21
N PHE A 25 -1.38 -13.94 3.72
CA PHE A 25 0.02 -13.52 3.74
C PHE A 25 0.90 -14.45 2.89
N ALA A 26 1.99 -13.94 2.34
CA ALA A 26 2.99 -14.73 1.60
C ALA A 26 4.36 -14.06 1.67
N VAL A 27 5.44 -14.77 1.34
CA VAL A 27 6.80 -14.22 1.38
C VAL A 27 6.94 -13.03 0.42
N ASN A 28 7.52 -11.92 0.92
CA ASN A 28 7.84 -10.77 0.08
C ASN A 28 9.19 -10.95 -0.64
N THR A 29 9.16 -11.66 -1.75
CA THR A 29 10.35 -11.95 -2.57
C THR A 29 11.07 -10.70 -3.08
N ARG A 30 10.34 -9.60 -3.31
CA ARG A 30 10.92 -8.33 -3.77
C ARG A 30 11.79 -7.65 -2.71
N ARG A 31 11.48 -7.86 -1.42
CA ARG A 31 12.24 -7.28 -0.31
C ARG A 31 13.26 -8.24 0.29
N GLY A 32 13.15 -9.54 0.00
CA GLY A 32 13.98 -10.59 0.61
C GLY A 32 13.71 -10.80 2.11
N THR A 33 12.67 -10.18 2.66
CA THR A 33 12.26 -10.27 4.05
C THR A 33 10.78 -9.88 4.19
N ALA A 34 10.16 -10.22 5.32
CA ALA A 34 8.77 -9.92 5.63
C ALA A 34 7.76 -10.50 4.61
N HIS A 35 6.53 -10.00 4.62
CA HIS A 35 5.41 -10.61 3.90
C HIS A 35 4.68 -9.63 2.97
N VAL A 36 4.10 -10.16 1.91
CA VAL A 36 3.02 -9.47 1.21
C VAL A 36 1.68 -9.83 1.83
N PHE A 37 0.70 -8.92 1.77
CA PHE A 37 -0.64 -9.15 2.31
C PHE A 37 -1.74 -8.91 1.27
N SER A 38 -2.76 -9.76 1.30
CA SER A 38 -3.92 -9.70 0.42
C SER A 38 -4.94 -8.65 0.87
N VAL A 39 -5.96 -8.40 0.04
CA VAL A 39 -7.06 -7.50 0.41
C VAL A 39 -7.90 -8.07 1.55
N GLU A 40 -8.07 -9.39 1.60
CA GLU A 40 -8.83 -10.09 2.64
C GLU A 40 -8.14 -9.98 4.00
N ALA A 41 -6.81 -10.12 4.04
CA ALA A 41 -6.02 -9.92 5.25
C ALA A 41 -6.14 -8.48 5.76
N LEU A 42 -6.08 -7.49 4.86
CA LEU A 42 -6.29 -6.09 5.23
C LEU A 42 -7.72 -5.87 5.78
N GLU A 43 -8.75 -6.36 5.09
CA GLU A 43 -10.14 -6.15 5.51
C GLU A 43 -10.42 -6.81 6.87
N ARG A 44 -9.87 -8.00 7.13
CA ARG A 44 -9.94 -8.66 8.43
C ARG A 44 -9.27 -7.83 9.51
N PHE A 45 -8.06 -7.32 9.26
CA PHE A 45 -7.33 -6.47 10.19
C PHE A 45 -8.11 -5.19 10.52
N LEU A 46 -8.61 -4.49 9.50
CA LEU A 46 -9.39 -3.26 9.68
C LEU A 46 -10.65 -3.53 10.52
N LYS A 47 -11.39 -4.60 10.19
CA LYS A 47 -12.61 -4.98 10.92
C LYS A 47 -12.32 -5.31 12.39
N ALA A 48 -11.30 -6.13 12.66
CA ALA A 48 -10.94 -6.53 14.02
C ALA A 48 -10.54 -5.34 14.90
N ASN A 49 -9.96 -4.29 14.30
CA ASN A 49 -9.48 -3.10 15.02
C ASN A 49 -10.44 -1.90 14.92
N GLN A 50 -11.64 -2.07 14.34
CA GLN A 50 -12.62 -0.99 14.15
C GLN A 50 -12.03 0.22 13.38
N LEU A 51 -11.16 -0.06 12.41
CA LEU A 51 -10.53 0.93 11.54
C LEU A 51 -11.19 0.97 10.16
N THR A 52 -11.14 2.12 9.50
CA THR A 52 -11.74 2.30 8.17
C THR A 52 -10.71 2.20 7.03
N HIS A 53 -9.49 2.67 7.26
CA HIS A 53 -8.43 2.76 6.26
C HIS A 53 -7.08 2.41 6.86
N PHE A 54 -6.16 1.95 6.02
CA PHE A 54 -4.76 1.77 6.33
C PHE A 54 -3.93 2.71 5.46
N VAL A 55 -3.23 3.65 6.11
CA VAL A 55 -2.35 4.61 5.44
C VAL A 55 -0.91 4.18 5.68
N ARG A 56 -0.12 4.07 4.61
CA ARG A 56 1.28 3.66 4.66
C ARG A 56 2.15 4.42 3.66
N ALA A 57 3.46 4.25 3.74
CA ALA A 57 4.43 4.80 2.80
C ALA A 57 5.26 3.67 2.14
N HIS A 58 6.59 3.79 2.14
CA HIS A 58 7.57 2.73 1.81
C HIS A 58 7.67 2.28 0.32
N GLU A 59 6.61 2.37 -0.48
CA GLU A 59 6.68 2.16 -1.93
C GLU A 59 6.57 3.49 -2.69
N VAL A 60 7.41 3.70 -3.70
CA VAL A 60 7.32 4.86 -4.58
C VAL A 60 6.01 4.80 -5.35
N ALA A 61 5.22 5.87 -5.30
CA ALA A 61 4.01 6.04 -6.08
C ALA A 61 4.22 7.15 -7.12
N GLN A 62 3.92 6.87 -8.39
CA GLN A 62 4.24 7.78 -9.49
C GLN A 62 3.59 9.16 -9.34
N ALA A 63 2.33 9.20 -8.89
CA ALA A 63 1.59 10.44 -8.63
C ALA A 63 1.78 10.99 -7.21
N GLY A 64 2.77 10.49 -6.46
CA GLY A 64 2.97 10.79 -5.04
C GLY A 64 2.03 10.03 -4.10
N PHE A 65 0.99 9.36 -4.62
CA PHE A 65 0.11 8.49 -3.85
C PHE A 65 -0.46 7.36 -4.70
N GLN A 66 -1.01 6.35 -4.04
CA GLN A 66 -1.77 5.27 -4.65
C GLN A 66 -2.93 4.87 -3.71
N VAL A 67 -4.10 4.61 -4.29
CA VAL A 67 -5.26 4.07 -3.58
C VAL A 67 -5.55 2.68 -4.12
N ASN A 68 -5.58 1.68 -3.22
CA ASN A 68 -5.72 0.27 -3.57
C ASN A 68 -6.76 -0.41 -2.68
N GLN A 69 -6.95 -1.73 -2.89
CA GLN A 69 -7.70 -2.62 -2.00
C GLN A 69 -9.06 -2.03 -1.60
N LYS A 70 -9.89 -1.75 -2.63
CA LYS A 70 -11.25 -1.19 -2.50
C LYS A 70 -11.30 0.19 -1.83
N GLY A 71 -10.27 1.01 -2.01
CA GLY A 71 -10.21 2.37 -1.43
C GLY A 71 -9.71 2.43 0.00
N LYS A 72 -9.49 1.28 0.65
CA LYS A 72 -9.13 1.20 2.08
C LYS A 72 -7.63 1.27 2.33
N LEU A 73 -6.80 1.05 1.31
CA LEU A 73 -5.34 1.14 1.40
C LEU A 73 -4.85 2.40 0.70
N LEU A 74 -4.22 3.31 1.44
CA LEU A 74 -3.54 4.48 0.89
C LEU A 74 -2.03 4.31 1.04
N THR A 75 -1.30 4.37 -0.07
CA THR A 75 0.16 4.51 -0.09
C THR A 75 0.50 5.95 -0.43
N VAL A 76 1.25 6.64 0.43
CA VAL A 76 1.72 8.02 0.21
C VAL A 76 3.24 8.05 0.06
N PHE A 77 3.73 8.91 -0.83
CA PHE A 77 5.14 9.12 -1.08
C PHE A 77 5.41 10.63 -1.23
N SER A 78 6.19 11.19 -0.30
CA SER A 78 6.33 12.65 -0.15
C SER A 78 7.64 13.21 -0.71
N SER A 79 8.41 12.41 -1.47
CA SER A 79 9.61 12.86 -2.17
C SER A 79 9.34 12.86 -3.66
N SER A 80 9.35 14.01 -4.32
CA SER A 80 9.30 14.08 -5.78
C SER A 80 10.67 13.83 -6.39
N LYS A 81 10.70 13.54 -7.69
CA LYS A 81 11.94 13.32 -8.47
C LYS A 81 12.90 12.33 -7.77
N TYR A 82 12.36 11.32 -7.09
CA TYR A 82 13.11 10.44 -6.19
C TYR A 82 14.19 9.69 -6.96
N CYS A 83 15.43 9.78 -6.48
CA CYS A 83 16.63 9.27 -7.15
C CYS A 83 16.76 9.75 -8.62
N GLY A 84 16.36 11.00 -8.92
CA GLY A 84 16.38 11.55 -10.29
C GLY A 84 15.23 11.07 -11.18
N GLY A 85 14.21 10.43 -10.59
CA GLY A 85 13.02 9.95 -11.29
C GLY A 85 12.05 11.06 -11.70
N LYS A 86 10.85 10.65 -12.13
CA LYS A 86 9.78 11.55 -12.61
C LYS A 86 8.52 11.50 -11.76
N ASN A 87 8.59 10.96 -10.55
CA ASN A 87 7.44 10.86 -9.67
C ASN A 87 7.12 12.20 -9.00
N ASP A 88 5.84 12.42 -8.71
CA ASP A 88 5.37 13.53 -7.89
C ASP A 88 5.47 13.20 -6.40
N ALA A 89 5.21 14.19 -5.56
CA ALA A 89 5.04 14.05 -4.12
C ALA A 89 3.58 14.27 -3.72
N ALA A 90 3.14 13.63 -2.64
CA ALA A 90 1.87 13.94 -1.99
C ALA A 90 1.98 13.84 -0.46
N CYS A 91 0.99 14.39 0.24
CA CYS A 91 0.74 14.13 1.65
C CYS A 91 -0.74 13.77 1.88
N ILE A 92 -1.03 13.19 3.04
CA ILE A 92 -2.40 12.87 3.46
C ILE A 92 -2.78 13.80 4.61
N MET A 93 -3.86 14.57 4.43
CA MET A 93 -4.46 15.37 5.49
C MET A 93 -5.63 14.60 6.10
N ALA A 94 -5.49 14.23 7.37
CA ALA A 94 -6.54 13.60 8.17
C ALA A 94 -7.18 14.66 9.08
N ASP A 95 -8.37 15.13 8.73
CA ASP A 95 -9.06 16.19 9.46
C ASP A 95 -10.58 16.06 9.32
N ALA A 96 -11.31 16.36 10.39
CA ALA A 96 -12.76 16.32 10.47
C ALA A 96 -13.38 15.00 9.96
N GLY A 97 -12.78 13.87 10.35
CA GLY A 97 -13.23 12.53 9.94
C GLY A 97 -13.03 12.23 8.45
N LYS A 98 -12.22 13.03 7.74
CA LYS A 98 -11.95 12.88 6.30
C LYS A 98 -10.46 12.71 6.05
N LEU A 99 -10.14 11.83 5.11
CA LEU A 99 -8.81 11.72 4.53
C LEU A 99 -8.81 12.45 3.19
N ARG A 100 -7.89 13.41 3.02
CA ARG A 100 -7.70 14.15 1.77
C ARG A 100 -6.27 13.94 1.27
N VAL A 101 -6.14 13.60 0.00
CA VAL A 101 -4.83 13.53 -0.65
C VAL A 101 -4.50 14.90 -1.22
N LEU A 102 -3.35 15.45 -0.81
CA LEU A 102 -2.82 16.70 -1.35
C LEU A 102 -1.60 16.36 -2.19
N ARG A 103 -1.74 16.44 -3.52
CA ARG A 103 -0.60 16.33 -4.44
C ARG A 103 0.17 17.65 -4.40
N LEU A 104 1.49 17.55 -4.30
CA LEU A 104 2.40 18.69 -4.25
C LEU A 104 3.00 18.92 -5.63
N ASP A 105 2.88 20.16 -6.11
CA ASP A 105 3.65 20.60 -7.27
C ASP A 105 5.08 20.91 -6.83
N THR A 106 6.03 20.34 -7.55
CA THR A 106 7.48 20.46 -7.28
C THR A 106 8.27 20.68 -8.56
N THR A 107 7.57 21.12 -9.62
CA THR A 107 8.14 21.38 -10.93
C THR A 107 9.20 22.46 -10.88
#